data_AF-A0A7L7VSH7-F1
#
_entry.id   AF-A0A7L7VSH7-F1
#
_cell.length_a   1.000
_cell.length_b   1.000
_cell.length_c   1.000
_cell.angle_alpha   90.00
_cell.angle_beta   90.00
_cell.angle_gamma   90.00
#
_symmetry.space_group_name_H-M   'P 1'
#
loop_
_entity.id
_entity.type
_entity.pdbx_description
1 polymer ?
#
loop_
_entity_poly.entity_id
_entity_poly.type
_entity_poly.pdbx_seq_one_letter_code
_entity_poly.pdbx_strand_id
1 'polypeptide(L)'
;MGAVSFFLVFLAVLLIGATLWAGVGGRRGILRGVRRSSEPDPGADPAGHQPPGTGLLYGGFTQPPANLPPVLLPANPAPADIDHVRFSLGLRGYRMDQVDQVLDELRDQLAAKDAELAQLRARLDGAERAARPEAGA
;
A
#
# COMPACT_ATOMS: atom_id res chain seq x y z
N MET A 1 7.20 -14.10 -22.59
CA MET A 1 8.25 -13.06 -22.66
C MET A 1 7.74 -11.63 -22.43
N GLY A 2 6.42 -11.36 -22.49
CA GLY A 2 5.86 -10.01 -22.27
C GLY A 2 6.03 -9.47 -20.84
N ALA A 3 5.68 -10.25 -19.81
CA ALA A 3 5.68 -9.75 -18.42
C ALA A 3 7.08 -9.36 -17.89
N VAL A 4 8.11 -10.14 -18.20
CA VAL A 4 9.51 -9.83 -17.82
C VAL A 4 10.02 -8.59 -18.56
N SER A 5 9.62 -8.41 -19.81
CA SER A 5 9.96 -7.21 -20.59
C SER A 5 9.26 -5.96 -20.05
N PHE A 6 7.98 -6.04 -19.69
CA PHE A 6 7.26 -4.94 -19.04
C PHE A 6 7.87 -4.57 -17.68
N PHE A 7 8.27 -5.56 -16.89
CA PHE A 7 8.93 -5.34 -15.61
C PHE A 7 10.26 -4.61 -15.75
N LEU A 8 11.08 -4.99 -16.74
CA LEU A 8 12.35 -4.32 -17.03
C LEU A 8 12.16 -2.89 -17.54
N VAL A 9 11.14 -2.64 -18.38
CA VAL A 9 10.80 -1.29 -18.85
C VAL A 9 10.30 -0.42 -17.69
N PHE A 10 9.46 -0.97 -16.82
CA PHE A 10 8.97 -0.26 -15.64
C PHE A 10 10.10 0.09 -14.67
N LEU A 11 11.00 -0.87 -14.40
CA LEU A 11 12.20 -0.66 -13.58
C LEU A 11 13.10 0.43 -14.18
N ALA A 12 13.28 0.44 -15.50
CA ALA A 12 14.08 1.44 -16.20
C ALA A 12 13.49 2.86 -16.07
N VAL A 13 12.17 3.01 -16.26
CA VAL A 13 11.49 4.31 -16.11
C VAL A 13 11.57 4.82 -14.66
N LEU A 14 11.41 3.93 -13.69
CA LEU A 14 11.49 4.26 -12.27
C LEU A 14 12.90 4.72 -11.87
N LEU A 15 13.94 4.05 -12.39
CA LEU A 15 15.34 4.45 -12.21
C LEU A 15 15.64 5.82 -12.82
N ILE A 16 15.16 6.10 -14.03
CA ILE A 16 15.36 7.41 -14.69
C ILE A 16 14.71 8.53 -13.88
N GLY A 17 13.48 8.33 -13.39
CA GLY A 17 12.79 9.31 -12.55
C GLY A 17 13.51 9.58 -11.23
N ALA A 18 14.00 8.54 -10.55
CA ALA A 18 14.77 8.66 -9.33
C ALA A 18 16.10 9.41 -9.54
N THR A 19 16.78 9.15 -10.67
CA THR A 19 18.07 9.77 -10.99
C THR A 19 17.92 11.25 -11.32
N LEU A 20 16.84 11.64 -12.02
CA LEU A 20 16.52 13.03 -12.30
C LEU A 20 16.10 13.82 -11.05
N TRP A 21 15.38 13.18 -10.12
CA TRP A 21 14.99 13.81 -8.85
C TRP A 21 16.18 14.02 -7.92
N ALA A 22 17.17 13.12 -7.94
CA ALA A 22 18.41 13.29 -7.19
C ALA A 22 19.33 14.36 -7.80
N GLY A 23 19.25 14.61 -9.12
CA GLY A 23 20.11 15.55 -9.84
C GLY A 23 19.69 17.03 -9.75
N VAL A 24 18.41 17.35 -9.48
CA VAL A 24 17.90 18.72 -9.49
C VAL A 24 17.22 19.08 -8.16
N GLY A 25 18.02 19.58 -7.21
CA GLY A 25 17.66 20.79 -6.45
C GLY A 25 16.52 20.74 -5.41
N GLY A 26 16.14 19.60 -4.87
CA GLY A 26 15.05 19.51 -3.87
C GLY A 26 15.40 19.92 -2.42
N ARG A 27 16.12 21.03 -2.20
CA ARG A 27 16.40 21.56 -0.84
C ARG A 27 16.24 23.08 -0.79
N ARG A 28 15.00 23.59 -0.71
CA ARG A 28 14.64 24.92 -0.18
C ARG A 28 13.12 25.10 -0.29
N GLY A 29 12.39 25.02 0.82
CA GLY A 29 11.00 25.52 0.81
C GLY A 29 10.08 25.21 1.99
N ILE A 30 10.28 24.14 2.77
CA ILE A 30 9.19 23.62 3.62
C ILE A 30 9.32 23.98 5.13
N LEU A 31 10.19 24.93 5.49
CA LEU A 31 10.40 25.33 6.90
C LEU A 31 10.33 26.86 7.12
N ARG A 32 9.42 27.56 6.43
CA ARG A 32 9.16 28.99 6.71
C ARG A 32 7.66 29.29 6.82
N GLY A 33 6.99 28.60 7.74
CA GLY A 33 5.55 28.74 7.98
C GLY A 33 5.14 29.02 9.43
N VAL A 34 6.07 29.15 10.37
CA VAL A 34 5.76 29.44 11.78
C VAL A 34 6.29 30.82 12.15
N ARG A 35 5.59 31.87 11.69
CA ARG A 35 5.47 33.20 12.33
C ARG A 35 4.67 34.10 11.38
N ARG A 36 3.36 34.16 11.57
CA ARG A 36 2.59 35.38 11.30
C ARG A 36 1.46 35.47 12.31
N SER A 37 1.69 36.39 13.24
CA SER A 37 0.73 37.18 14.02
C SER A 37 -0.73 36.72 14.02
N SER A 38 -1.22 36.42 15.22
CA SER A 38 -2.61 36.66 15.60
C SER A 38 -2.96 38.11 15.27
N GLU A 39 -3.74 38.32 14.22
CA GLU A 39 -4.43 39.58 13.97
C GLU A 39 -5.69 39.62 14.86
N PRO A 40 -5.95 40.72 15.59
CA PRO A 40 -7.19 40.87 16.34
C PRO A 40 -8.36 41.04 15.37
N ASP A 41 -9.41 40.25 15.57
CA ASP A 41 -10.65 40.27 14.80
C ASP A 41 -11.29 41.68 14.82
N PRO A 42 -11.38 42.42 13.69
CA PRO A 42 -11.95 43.76 13.63
C PRO A 42 -13.47 43.71 13.43
N GLY A 43 -14.16 42.84 14.17
CA GLY A 43 -15.60 42.61 14.01
C GLY A 43 -16.33 42.15 15.27
N ALA A 44 -15.68 42.19 16.45
CA ALA A 44 -16.34 41.85 17.70
C ALA A 44 -17.40 42.91 18.07
N ASP A 45 -18.65 42.61 17.74
CA ASP A 45 -19.82 43.35 18.20
C ASP A 45 -19.83 43.36 19.74
N PRO A 46 -19.80 44.52 20.42
CA PRO A 46 -19.75 44.59 21.88
C PRO A 46 -21.08 44.22 22.57
N ALA A 47 -22.12 43.91 21.81
CA ALA A 47 -23.42 43.46 22.31
C ALA A 47 -23.62 41.98 21.98
N GLY A 48 -23.20 41.09 22.89
CA GLY A 48 -23.11 39.64 22.72
C GLY A 48 -24.39 38.92 22.26
N HIS A 49 -24.66 38.97 20.96
CA HIS A 49 -25.63 38.11 20.28
C HIS A 49 -24.88 37.02 19.55
N GLN A 50 -24.59 35.93 20.27
CA GLN A 50 -24.07 34.70 19.69
C GLN A 50 -25.24 33.98 19.00
N PRO A 51 -25.27 33.82 17.66
CA PRO A 51 -26.36 33.08 17.03
C PRO A 51 -26.27 31.60 17.44
N PRO A 52 -27.35 31.01 17.99
CA PRO A 52 -27.38 29.59 18.30
C PRO A 52 -27.57 28.81 16.99
N GLY A 53 -26.56 28.03 16.58
CA GLY A 53 -26.80 27.01 15.55
C GLY A 53 -25.62 26.52 14.73
N THR A 54 -24.46 27.18 14.74
CA THR A 54 -23.41 26.86 13.75
C THR A 54 -22.33 25.90 14.25
N GLY A 55 -22.29 25.58 15.54
CA GLY A 55 -21.24 24.73 16.13
C GLY A 55 -21.46 23.21 15.99
N LEU A 56 -22.70 22.76 15.83
CA LEU A 56 -23.02 21.32 15.88
C LEU A 56 -22.88 20.60 14.54
N LEU A 57 -22.85 21.33 13.42
CA LEU A 57 -22.91 20.77 12.07
C LEU A 57 -21.50 20.49 11.49
N TYR A 58 -20.43 20.90 12.19
CA TYR A 58 -19.06 20.78 11.71
C TYR A 58 -18.25 19.65 12.40
N GLY A 59 -18.82 18.95 13.37
CA GLY A 59 -18.12 17.92 14.14
C GLY A 59 -18.20 16.48 13.62
N GLY A 60 -18.91 16.23 12.51
CA GLY A 60 -19.27 14.88 12.04
C GLY A 60 -18.29 14.19 11.09
N PHE A 61 -17.23 14.86 10.67
CA PHE A 61 -16.22 14.33 9.73
C PHE A 61 -14.85 14.72 10.30
N THR A 62 -13.90 13.86 10.68
CA THR A 62 -13.70 12.42 10.52
C THR A 62 -12.73 12.08 11.65
N GLN A 63 -13.04 11.07 12.47
CA GLN A 63 -12.03 10.55 13.39
C GLN A 63 -10.95 9.91 12.51
N PRO A 64 -9.68 10.38 12.51
CA PRO A 64 -8.63 9.75 11.74
C PRO A 64 -8.54 8.29 12.23
N PRO A 65 -8.79 7.28 11.38
CA PRO A 65 -8.77 5.90 11.84
C PRO A 65 -7.37 5.61 12.39
N ALA A 66 -7.36 4.96 13.55
CA ALA A 66 -6.16 4.67 14.31
C ALA A 66 -5.05 4.12 13.38
N ASN A 67 -3.83 4.63 13.52
CA ASN A 67 -2.69 4.07 12.80
C ASN A 67 -2.37 2.70 13.43
N LEU A 68 -3.07 1.66 12.99
CA LEU A 68 -2.72 0.31 13.40
C LEU A 68 -1.29 0.02 12.88
N PRO A 69 -0.46 -0.65 13.68
CA PRO A 69 0.86 -1.08 13.22
C PRO A 69 0.71 -1.88 11.93
N PRO A 70 1.57 -1.65 10.93
CA PRO A 70 1.45 -2.32 9.64
C PRO A 70 1.56 -3.84 9.84
N VAL A 71 0.49 -4.55 9.50
CA VAL A 71 0.51 -6.02 9.46
C VAL A 71 1.14 -6.40 8.13
N LEU A 72 2.40 -6.84 8.20
CA LEU A 72 3.17 -7.28 7.06
C LEU A 72 2.97 -8.78 6.81
N LEU A 73 3.18 -9.20 5.56
CA LEU A 73 3.18 -10.60 5.20
C LEU A 73 4.33 -11.37 5.88
N PRO A 74 4.13 -12.65 6.21
CA PRO A 74 5.20 -13.52 6.70
C PRO A 74 6.23 -13.79 5.60
N ALA A 75 7.39 -14.34 5.97
CA ALA A 75 8.50 -14.60 5.04
C ALA A 75 8.13 -15.52 3.86
N ASN A 76 7.12 -16.37 4.03
CA ASN A 76 6.58 -17.21 2.98
C ASN A 76 5.04 -17.10 3.00
N PRO A 77 4.47 -16.13 2.26
CA PRO A 77 3.04 -15.82 2.35
C PRO A 77 2.20 -16.88 1.65
N ALA A 78 1.12 -17.28 2.31
CA ALA A 78 0.02 -18.01 1.69
C ALA A 78 -1.00 -17.04 1.07
N PRO A 79 -1.85 -17.49 0.13
CA PRO A 79 -2.91 -16.65 -0.43
C PRO A 79 -3.81 -16.02 0.64
N ALA A 80 -4.14 -16.76 1.70
CA ALA A 80 -4.97 -16.27 2.80
C ALA A 80 -4.29 -15.16 3.62
N ASP A 81 -2.95 -15.06 3.61
CA ASP A 81 -2.25 -14.02 4.38
C ASP A 81 -2.44 -12.62 3.75
N ILE A 82 -2.76 -12.56 2.46
CA ILE A 82 -3.00 -11.31 1.73
C ILE A 82 -4.26 -10.60 2.25
N ASP A 83 -5.29 -11.35 2.66
CA ASP A 83 -6.52 -10.82 3.29
C ASP A 83 -6.27 -10.01 4.56
N HIS A 84 -5.19 -10.36 5.26
CA HIS A 84 -4.90 -9.85 6.59
C HIS A 84 -3.95 -8.65 6.55
N VAL A 85 -3.44 -8.26 5.38
CA VAL A 85 -2.55 -7.11 5.23
C VAL A 85 -3.30 -5.82 5.55
N ARG A 86 -2.70 -4.97 6.37
CA ARG A 86 -3.28 -3.67 6.77
C ARG A 86 -2.27 -2.56 6.54
N PHE A 87 -2.68 -1.57 5.76
CA PHE A 87 -1.88 -0.39 5.46
C PHE A 87 -2.32 0.81 6.31
N SER A 88 -1.35 1.56 6.84
CA SER A 88 -1.63 2.84 7.52
C SER A 88 -1.90 3.95 6.50
N LEU A 89 -2.79 4.90 6.84
CA LEU A 89 -3.10 6.04 5.97
C LEU A 89 -1.96 7.09 6.03
N GLY A 90 -1.40 7.43 4.87
CA GLY A 90 -0.42 8.50 4.72
C GLY A 90 -1.00 9.76 4.06
N LEU A 91 -0.37 10.92 4.29
CA LEU A 91 -0.73 12.23 3.69
C LEU A 91 -0.75 12.26 2.15
N ARG A 92 -0.18 11.22 1.50
CA ARG A 92 -0.18 11.00 0.06
C ARG A 92 -0.53 9.54 -0.23
N GLY A 93 -1.63 9.07 0.36
CA GLY A 93 -2.06 7.68 0.33
C GLY A 93 -2.42 7.19 -1.08
N TYR A 94 -2.24 5.90 -1.29
CA TYR A 94 -2.83 5.20 -2.43
C TYR A 94 -4.35 5.10 -2.25
N ARG A 95 -5.05 5.02 -3.37
CA ARG A 95 -6.51 4.83 -3.42
C ARG A 95 -6.84 3.42 -2.91
N MET A 96 -7.66 3.33 -1.86
CA MET A 96 -7.97 2.04 -1.20
C MET A 96 -8.59 1.03 -2.16
N ASP A 97 -9.51 1.47 -3.02
CA ASP A 97 -10.15 0.67 -4.06
C ASP A 97 -9.14 0.03 -5.02
N GLN A 98 -8.10 0.77 -5.41
CA GLN A 98 -7.06 0.27 -6.31
C GLN A 98 -6.13 -0.70 -5.60
N VAL A 99 -5.78 -0.42 -4.34
CA VAL A 99 -4.95 -1.32 -3.54
C VAL A 99 -5.69 -2.65 -3.32
N ASP A 100 -6.96 -2.60 -2.93
CA ASP A 100 -7.79 -3.78 -2.68
C ASP A 100 -7.88 -4.65 -3.94
N GLN A 101 -8.16 -4.04 -5.11
CA GLN A 101 -8.20 -4.77 -6.38
C GLN A 101 -6.86 -5.47 -6.71
N VAL A 102 -5.74 -4.80 -6.45
CA VAL A 102 -4.41 -5.38 -6.69
C VAL A 102 -4.10 -6.51 -5.70
N LEU A 103 -4.54 -6.39 -4.44
CA LEU A 103 -4.39 -7.45 -3.45
C LEU A 103 -5.21 -8.68 -3.81
N ASP A 104 -6.43 -8.51 -4.30
CA ASP A 104 -7.29 -9.61 -4.74
C ASP A 104 -6.67 -10.35 -5.94
N GLU A 105 -6.22 -9.60 -6.95
CA GLU A 105 -5.52 -10.18 -8.09
C GLU A 105 -4.23 -10.90 -7.67
N LEU A 106 -3.47 -10.33 -6.74
CA LEU A 106 -2.25 -10.94 -6.21
C LEU A 106 -2.55 -12.28 -5.50
N ARG A 107 -3.65 -12.34 -4.77
CA ARG A 107 -4.09 -13.56 -4.08
C ARG A 107 -4.42 -14.66 -5.07
N ASP A 108 -5.19 -14.34 -6.10
CA ASP A 108 -5.58 -15.30 -7.12
C ASP A 108 -4.35 -15.83 -7.88
N GLN A 109 -3.41 -14.94 -8.22
CA GLN A 109 -2.16 -15.34 -8.85
C GLN A 109 -1.32 -16.24 -7.93
N LEU A 110 -1.21 -15.93 -6.65
CA LEU A 110 -0.45 -16.74 -5.69
C LEU A 110 -1.09 -18.13 -5.56
N ALA A 111 -2.41 -18.21 -5.44
CA ALA A 111 -3.14 -19.47 -5.39
C ALA A 111 -2.92 -20.32 -6.66
N ALA A 112 -2.95 -19.69 -7.84
CA ALA A 112 -2.67 -20.37 -9.09
C ALA A 112 -1.23 -20.91 -9.16
N LYS A 113 -0.25 -20.14 -8.67
CA LYS A 113 1.15 -20.58 -8.61
C LYS A 113 1.36 -21.73 -7.64
N ASP A 114 0.71 -21.70 -6.48
CA ASP A 114 0.78 -22.78 -5.51
C ASP A 114 0.18 -24.08 -6.04
N ALA A 115 -0.96 -24.00 -6.74
CA ALA A 115 -1.56 -25.15 -7.40
C ALA A 115 -0.65 -25.74 -8.49
N GLU A 116 -0.02 -24.89 -9.30
CA GLU A 116 0.96 -25.30 -10.31
C GLU A 116 2.16 -26.00 -9.64
N LEU A 117 2.76 -25.40 -8.61
CA LEU A 117 3.86 -26.00 -7.86
C LEU A 117 3.49 -27.35 -7.25
N ALA A 118 2.28 -27.48 -6.69
CA ALA A 118 1.80 -28.74 -6.15
C ALA A 118 1.70 -29.84 -7.23
N GLN A 119 1.20 -29.49 -8.42
CA GLN A 119 1.14 -30.42 -9.55
C GLN A 119 2.53 -30.83 -10.04
N LEU A 120 3.46 -29.88 -10.19
CA LEU A 120 4.84 -30.17 -10.61
C LEU A 120 5.54 -31.08 -9.59
N ARG A 121 5.41 -30.81 -8.29
CA ARG A 121 5.95 -31.65 -7.22
C ARG A 121 5.38 -33.06 -7.27
N ALA A 122 4.07 -33.22 -7.43
CA ALA A 122 3.44 -34.53 -7.53
C ALA A 122 3.95 -35.35 -8.74
N ARG A 123 4.20 -34.69 -9.88
CA ARG A 123 4.78 -35.34 -11.07
C ARG A 123 6.22 -35.79 -10.84
N LEU A 124 7.04 -34.96 -10.20
CA LEU A 124 8.42 -35.30 -9.85
C LEU A 124 8.45 -36.50 -8.89
N ASP A 125 7.67 -36.45 -7.82
CA ASP A 125 7.57 -37.56 -6.87
C ASP A 125 7.07 -38.85 -7.53
N GLY A 126 6.13 -38.75 -8.48
CA GLY A 126 5.64 -39.88 -9.25
C GLY A 126 6.74 -40.51 -10.12
N ALA A 127 7.53 -39.68 -10.80
CA ALA A 127 8.66 -40.12 -11.61
C ALA A 127 9.77 -40.76 -10.77
N GLU A 128 10.10 -40.19 -9.62
CA GLU A 128 11.09 -40.75 -8.69
C GLU A 128 10.68 -42.13 -8.15
N ARG A 129 9.40 -42.30 -7.78
CA ARG A 129 8.88 -43.61 -7.36
C ARG A 129 8.93 -44.63 -8.49
N ALA A 130 8.55 -44.24 -9.71
CA ALA A 130 8.61 -45.09 -10.88
C ALA A 130 10.05 -45.47 -11.29
N ALA A 131 11.06 -44.67 -10.91
CA ALA A 131 12.47 -44.98 -11.10
C ALA A 131 13.07 -45.84 -9.97
N ARG A 132 12.38 -46.00 -8.82
CA ARG A 132 12.76 -46.86 -7.69
C ARG A 132 12.08 -48.26 -7.62
N PRO A 133 11.81 -49.01 -8.70
CA PRO A 133 11.31 -50.39 -8.57
C PRO A 133 12.39 -51.48 -8.63
N GLU A 134 13.63 -51.20 -9.01
CA GLU A 134 14.63 -52.24 -9.34
C GLU A 134 15.72 -52.49 -8.27
N ALA A 135 15.81 -51.68 -7.22
CA ALA A 135 16.95 -51.72 -6.28
C ALA A 135 16.70 -52.53 -4.99
N GLY A 136 15.58 -53.26 -4.89
CA GLY A 136 15.16 -53.91 -3.64
C GLY A 136 14.53 -55.30 -3.78
N ALA A 137 14.73 -55.99 -4.92
CA ALA A 137 14.31 -57.36 -5.14
C ALA A 137 15.50 -58.32 -5.16
#